data_AF-A0A9X4EDN4-F1
#
_entry.id   AF-A0A9X4EDN4-F1
#
_cell.length_a   1.000
_cell.length_b   1.000
_cell.length_c   1.000
_cell.angle_alpha   90.00
_cell.angle_beta   90.00
_cell.angle_gamma   90.00
#
_symmetry.space_group_name_H-M   'P 1'
#
loop_
_entity.id
_entity.type
_entity.pdbx_description
1 polymer ?
#
loop_
_entity_poly.entity_id
_entity_poly.type
_entity_poly.pdbx_seq_one_letter_code
_entity_poly.pdbx_strand_id
1 'polypeptide(L)'
;MSTALTLYIIRHAEKPGEAWPGPGLTDQGQADDESLVIRGWQRSGAWAALFGAGLDSGDYAAPQAVYAATPGTALSQGPSKRPFETASALSARLGLTTDTTYGKGDEAALVQALLGLSGVAVVFWEHKAIVEDIIPKLPVDHGTPPSHWPGDRYDVVLRFDRKDGDSQFHFKELYPCLLSGDSDTPLG
;
A
#
# COMPACT_ATOMS: atom_id res chain seq x y z
N MET A 1 24.25 -11.56 6.07
CA MET A 1 23.20 -11.26 5.08
C MET A 1 22.88 -9.79 5.23
N SER A 2 22.58 -9.09 4.13
CA SER A 2 22.30 -7.65 4.19
C SER A 2 21.01 -7.37 4.97
N THR A 3 20.97 -6.26 5.72
CA THR A 3 19.79 -5.74 6.43
C THR A 3 19.15 -4.53 5.73
N ALA A 4 19.67 -4.16 4.55
CA ALA A 4 19.12 -3.07 3.76
C ALA A 4 17.67 -3.37 3.39
N LEU A 5 16.79 -2.38 3.54
CA LEU A 5 15.36 -2.52 3.28
C LEU A 5 14.82 -1.23 2.66
N THR A 6 14.18 -1.34 1.50
CA THR A 6 13.25 -0.32 1.00
C THR A 6 11.83 -0.80 1.28
N LEU A 7 11.10 -0.05 2.09
CA LEU A 7 9.72 -0.30 2.45
C LEU A 7 8.82 0.75 1.81
N TYR A 8 7.86 0.29 1.02
CA TYR A 8 6.79 1.10 0.45
C TYR A 8 5.50 0.90 1.26
N ILE A 9 4.82 1.99 1.61
CA ILE A 9 3.49 1.96 2.23
C ILE A 9 2.54 2.75 1.34
N ILE A 10 1.44 2.10 0.95
CA ILE A 10 0.43 2.62 0.03
C ILE A 10 -0.93 2.35 0.67
N ARG A 11 -1.86 3.31 0.59
CA ARG A 11 -3.24 3.04 1.01
C ARG A 11 -3.98 2.18 -0.02
N HIS A 12 -5.08 1.56 0.39
CA HIS A 12 -6.00 0.92 -0.54
C HIS A 12 -6.55 1.93 -1.57
N ALA A 13 -6.86 1.43 -2.76
CA ALA A 13 -7.39 2.21 -3.87
C ALA A 13 -8.87 2.60 -3.68
N GLU A 14 -9.41 3.30 -4.68
CA GLU A 14 -10.71 3.97 -4.65
C GLU A 14 -11.87 3.04 -4.26
N LYS A 15 -12.78 3.57 -3.43
CA LYS A 15 -13.91 2.84 -2.86
C LYS A 15 -15.25 3.54 -3.12
N PRO A 16 -16.39 2.87 -2.84
CA PRO A 16 -17.71 3.47 -2.97
C PRO A 16 -17.93 4.65 -2.01
N GLY A 17 -18.87 5.53 -2.37
CA GLY A 17 -19.35 6.60 -1.49
C GLY A 17 -18.47 7.84 -1.41
N GLU A 18 -17.49 7.99 -2.32
CA GLU A 18 -16.61 9.15 -2.40
C GLU A 18 -16.65 9.80 -3.80
N ALA A 19 -15.52 10.34 -4.27
CA ALA A 19 -15.43 11.07 -5.54
C ALA A 19 -15.72 10.23 -6.79
N TRP A 20 -15.60 8.90 -6.70
CA TRP A 20 -15.72 7.99 -7.83
C TRP A 20 -17.05 7.21 -7.80
N PRO A 21 -17.84 7.24 -8.88
CA PRO A 21 -19.17 6.65 -8.89
C PRO A 21 -19.14 5.12 -9.01
N GLY A 22 -20.27 4.51 -8.65
CA GLY A 22 -20.53 3.08 -8.83
C GLY A 22 -20.44 2.27 -7.53
N PRO A 23 -20.92 1.01 -7.56
CA PRO A 23 -20.78 0.09 -6.44
C PRO A 23 -19.33 -0.40 -6.34
N GLY A 24 -19.00 -0.98 -5.18
CA GLY A 24 -17.79 -1.78 -5.06
C GLY A 24 -18.00 -3.09 -5.81
N LEU A 25 -16.94 -3.60 -6.43
CA LEU A 25 -16.98 -4.80 -7.26
C LEU A 25 -15.86 -5.75 -6.86
N THR A 26 -16.17 -7.02 -6.67
CA THR A 26 -15.15 -8.07 -6.54
C THR A 26 -14.36 -8.20 -7.85
N ASP A 27 -13.27 -8.97 -7.84
CA ASP A 27 -12.50 -9.34 -9.04
C ASP A 27 -13.35 -10.03 -10.13
N GLN A 28 -14.40 -10.75 -9.73
CA GLN A 28 -15.41 -11.35 -10.62
C GLN A 28 -16.57 -10.41 -11.01
N GLY A 29 -16.51 -9.13 -10.65
CA GLY A 29 -17.53 -8.13 -10.98
C GLY A 29 -18.84 -8.24 -10.19
N GLN A 30 -18.86 -8.96 -9.06
CA GLN A 30 -20.02 -9.00 -8.17
C GLN A 30 -20.05 -7.77 -7.28
N ALA A 31 -21.24 -7.22 -7.03
CA ALA A 31 -21.37 -6.08 -6.13
C ALA A 31 -20.97 -6.46 -4.69
N ASP A 32 -20.11 -5.65 -4.09
CA ASP A 32 -19.65 -5.80 -2.71
C ASP A 32 -19.26 -4.43 -2.16
N ASP A 33 -19.92 -3.99 -1.08
CA ASP A 33 -19.66 -2.66 -0.51
C ASP A 33 -18.25 -2.55 0.07
N GLU A 34 -17.61 -3.69 0.39
CA GLU A 34 -16.25 -3.76 0.93
C GLU A 34 -15.16 -3.91 -0.12
N SER A 35 -15.52 -3.86 -1.41
CA SER A 35 -14.58 -3.92 -2.53
C SER A 35 -14.28 -2.55 -3.15
N LEU A 36 -13.29 -2.53 -4.04
CA LEU A 36 -12.91 -1.38 -4.87
C LEU A 36 -13.99 -1.02 -5.90
N VAL A 37 -14.12 0.25 -6.23
CA VAL A 37 -14.84 0.67 -7.45
C VAL A 37 -13.98 0.43 -8.70
N ILE A 38 -14.56 0.57 -9.90
CA ILE A 38 -13.82 0.42 -11.18
C ILE A 38 -12.51 1.23 -11.19
N ARG A 39 -12.56 2.47 -10.70
CA ARG A 39 -11.37 3.33 -10.60
C ARG A 39 -10.28 2.71 -9.71
N GLY A 40 -10.67 2.07 -8.60
CA GLY A 40 -9.75 1.40 -7.70
C GLY A 40 -9.07 0.21 -8.36
N TRP A 41 -9.79 -0.55 -9.17
CA TRP A 41 -9.22 -1.63 -9.99
C TRP A 41 -8.25 -1.12 -11.06
N GLN A 42 -8.55 0.02 -11.70
CA GLN A 42 -7.60 0.69 -12.60
C GLN A 42 -6.30 1.03 -11.87
N ARG A 43 -6.40 1.56 -10.64
CA ARG A 43 -5.24 1.89 -9.82
C ARG A 43 -4.45 0.66 -9.38
N SER A 44 -5.11 -0.43 -8.99
CA SER A 44 -4.44 -1.71 -8.72
C SER A 44 -3.60 -2.16 -9.92
N GLY A 45 -4.16 -2.11 -11.12
CA GLY A 45 -3.43 -2.40 -12.36
C GLY A 45 -2.26 -1.43 -12.62
N ALA A 46 -2.42 -0.15 -12.29
CA ALA A 46 -1.37 0.84 -12.44
C ALA A 46 -0.18 0.58 -11.49
N TRP A 47 -0.43 0.15 -10.25
CA TRP A 47 0.64 -0.29 -9.34
C TRP A 47 1.40 -1.50 -9.88
N ALA A 48 0.67 -2.47 -10.47
CA ALA A 48 1.28 -3.62 -11.12
C ALA A 48 2.20 -3.21 -12.28
N ALA A 49 1.81 -2.21 -13.06
CA ALA A 49 2.64 -1.67 -14.13
C ALA A 49 3.87 -0.95 -13.56
N LEU A 50 3.70 -0.05 -12.58
CA LEU A 50 4.78 0.75 -12.01
C LEU A 50 5.87 -0.12 -11.38
N PHE A 51 5.49 -0.96 -10.42
CA PHE A 51 6.46 -1.77 -9.65
C PHE A 51 6.84 -3.08 -10.35
N GLY A 52 5.98 -3.61 -11.22
CA GLY A 52 6.13 -4.96 -11.79
C GLY A 52 6.57 -5.00 -13.26
N ALA A 53 6.75 -3.87 -13.94
CA ALA A 53 7.26 -3.86 -15.31
C ALA A 53 8.78 -3.71 -15.42
N GLY A 54 9.49 -3.45 -14.31
CA GLY A 54 10.94 -3.23 -14.32
C GLY A 54 11.37 -1.99 -15.11
N LEU A 55 10.44 -1.04 -15.29
CA LEU A 55 10.65 0.19 -16.07
C LEU A 55 11.35 1.27 -15.25
N ASP A 56 11.37 1.14 -13.93
CA ASP A 56 12.09 2.01 -13.02
C ASP A 56 12.96 1.19 -12.06
N SER A 57 14.27 1.34 -12.16
CA SER A 57 15.23 0.79 -11.19
C SER A 57 15.60 1.79 -10.08
N GLY A 58 14.93 2.95 -10.05
CA GLY A 58 15.17 4.05 -9.12
C GLY A 58 14.14 4.09 -7.99
N ASP A 59 13.12 4.92 -8.15
CA ASP A 59 12.23 5.29 -7.05
C ASP A 59 11.17 4.23 -6.72
N TYR A 60 10.84 3.38 -7.69
CA TYR A 60 9.82 2.34 -7.62
C TYR A 60 10.39 0.94 -7.90
N ALA A 61 11.40 0.53 -7.13
CA ALA A 61 12.00 -0.79 -7.24
C ALA A 61 10.98 -1.92 -7.05
N ALA A 62 11.12 -3.00 -7.84
CA ALA A 62 10.23 -4.15 -7.76
C ALA A 62 10.29 -4.83 -6.37
N PRO A 63 9.16 -4.99 -5.65
CA PRO A 63 9.15 -5.65 -4.36
C PRO A 63 9.38 -7.16 -4.47
N GLN A 64 10.01 -7.73 -3.45
CA GLN A 64 10.10 -9.19 -3.24
C GLN A 64 9.10 -9.69 -2.19
N ALA A 65 8.47 -8.79 -1.44
CA ALA A 65 7.41 -9.09 -0.49
C ALA A 65 6.26 -8.10 -0.63
N VAL A 66 5.02 -8.61 -0.62
CA VAL A 66 3.79 -7.81 -0.72
C VAL A 66 2.90 -8.15 0.46
N TYR A 67 2.50 -7.15 1.23
CA TYR A 67 1.61 -7.29 2.37
C TYR A 67 0.31 -6.53 2.13
N ALA A 68 -0.79 -7.05 2.64
CA ALA A 68 -2.05 -6.33 2.73
C ALA A 68 -2.82 -6.74 3.98
N ALA A 69 -3.71 -5.88 4.46
CA ALA A 69 -4.62 -6.23 5.55
C ALA A 69 -5.43 -7.48 5.21
N THR A 70 -5.65 -8.35 6.20
CA THR A 70 -6.49 -9.54 6.06
C THR A 70 -7.88 -9.14 5.51
N PRO A 71 -8.26 -9.60 4.31
CA PRO A 71 -9.52 -9.24 3.71
C PRO A 71 -10.69 -9.97 4.39
N GLY A 72 -11.87 -9.35 4.41
CA GLY A 72 -13.09 -10.05 4.75
C GLY A 72 -13.42 -11.14 3.72
N THR A 73 -13.99 -12.25 4.20
CA THR A 73 -14.34 -13.41 3.36
C THR A 73 -15.80 -13.44 2.96
N ALA A 74 -16.67 -12.66 3.63
CA ALA A 74 -18.09 -12.55 3.33
C ALA A 74 -18.41 -11.22 2.62
N LEU A 75 -19.28 -11.27 1.61
CA LEU A 75 -19.74 -10.10 0.85
C LEU A 75 -20.46 -9.13 1.78
N SER A 76 -20.13 -7.84 1.70
CA SER A 76 -20.75 -6.75 2.47
C SER A 76 -20.81 -6.98 3.99
N GLN A 77 -19.89 -7.74 4.59
CA GLN A 77 -19.86 -8.01 6.04
C GLN A 77 -18.55 -7.59 6.73
N GLY A 78 -17.63 -6.97 6.00
CA GLY A 78 -16.30 -6.63 6.51
C GLY A 78 -15.48 -7.86 6.95
N PRO A 79 -14.22 -7.68 7.38
CA PRO A 79 -13.33 -6.54 7.14
C PRO A 79 -13.21 -6.12 5.66
N SER A 80 -12.71 -4.92 5.40
CA SER A 80 -12.51 -4.38 4.05
C SER A 80 -11.61 -5.28 3.20
N LYS A 81 -12.00 -5.55 1.94
CA LYS A 81 -11.18 -6.31 0.97
C LYS A 81 -10.17 -5.43 0.22
N ARG A 82 -10.42 -4.12 0.24
CA ARG A 82 -9.76 -3.11 -0.60
C ARG A 82 -8.23 -3.14 -0.52
N PRO A 83 -7.57 -3.27 0.65
CA PRO A 83 -6.10 -3.36 0.70
C PRO A 83 -5.57 -4.55 -0.10
N PHE A 84 -6.17 -5.74 0.10
CA PHE A 84 -5.81 -6.95 -0.65
C PHE A 84 -6.11 -6.82 -2.14
N GLU A 85 -7.30 -6.31 -2.50
CA GLU A 85 -7.67 -6.10 -3.90
C GLU A 85 -6.70 -5.12 -4.59
N THR A 86 -6.27 -4.07 -3.89
CA THR A 86 -5.29 -3.11 -4.42
C THR A 86 -3.95 -3.79 -4.70
N ALA A 87 -3.50 -4.68 -3.82
CA ALA A 87 -2.24 -5.43 -3.95
C ALA A 87 -2.29 -6.56 -5.00
N SER A 88 -3.48 -7.04 -5.35
CA SER A 88 -3.68 -8.30 -6.08
C SER A 88 -3.02 -8.31 -7.45
N ALA A 89 -3.20 -7.26 -8.25
CA ALA A 89 -2.62 -7.17 -9.59
C ALA A 89 -1.08 -7.13 -9.56
N LEU A 90 -0.49 -6.41 -8.60
CA LEU A 90 0.97 -6.35 -8.43
C LEU A 90 1.53 -7.72 -8.02
N SER A 91 0.88 -8.39 -7.07
CA SER A 91 1.31 -9.71 -6.61
C SER A 91 1.27 -10.73 -7.76
N ALA A 92 0.17 -10.74 -8.53
CA ALA A 92 0.04 -11.59 -9.71
C ALA A 92 1.11 -11.31 -10.76
N ARG A 93 1.41 -10.02 -11.03
CA ARG A 93 2.44 -9.58 -11.98
C ARG A 93 3.84 -10.07 -11.59
N LEU A 94 4.15 -10.07 -10.29
CA LEU A 94 5.46 -10.49 -9.75
C LEU A 94 5.55 -11.99 -9.48
N GLY A 95 4.45 -12.74 -9.61
CA GLY A 95 4.40 -14.16 -9.22
C GLY A 95 4.52 -14.36 -7.70
N LEU A 96 4.10 -13.38 -6.90
CA LEU A 96 4.14 -13.40 -5.44
C LEU A 96 2.76 -13.71 -4.86
N THR A 97 2.76 -14.31 -3.67
CA THR A 97 1.56 -14.36 -2.83
C THR A 97 1.52 -13.13 -1.93
N THR A 98 0.37 -12.45 -1.87
CA THR A 98 0.16 -11.37 -0.90
C THR A 98 0.08 -11.96 0.51
N ASP A 99 0.96 -11.52 1.40
CA ASP A 99 0.88 -11.86 2.82
C ASP A 99 -0.29 -11.09 3.45
N THR A 100 -1.26 -11.84 3.96
CA THR A 100 -2.49 -11.34 4.59
C THR A 100 -2.61 -11.80 6.04
N THR A 101 -1.48 -12.12 6.67
CA THR A 101 -1.41 -12.63 8.05
C THR A 101 -1.92 -11.62 9.08
N TYR A 102 -1.80 -10.32 8.79
CA TYR A 102 -2.10 -9.24 9.72
C TYR A 102 -3.39 -8.52 9.32
N GLY A 103 -4.32 -8.39 10.26
CA GLY A 103 -5.57 -7.65 10.09
C GLY A 103 -5.54 -6.28 10.75
N LYS A 104 -6.69 -5.60 10.70
CA LYS A 104 -6.92 -4.38 11.47
C LYS A 104 -6.75 -4.68 12.97
N GLY A 105 -5.91 -3.90 13.66
CA GLY A 105 -5.56 -4.10 15.06
C GLY A 105 -4.25 -4.86 15.27
N ASP A 106 -3.68 -5.48 14.23
CA ASP A 106 -2.41 -6.20 14.27
C ASP A 106 -1.22 -5.35 13.81
N GLU A 107 -1.38 -4.03 13.66
CA GLU A 107 -0.38 -3.14 13.04
C GLU A 107 0.98 -3.18 13.77
N ALA A 108 0.98 -3.38 15.09
CA ALA A 108 2.21 -3.58 15.85
C ALA A 108 2.95 -4.85 15.45
N ALA A 109 2.23 -5.96 15.26
CA ALA A 109 2.81 -7.23 14.83
C ALA A 109 3.27 -7.17 13.37
N LEU A 110 2.50 -6.52 12.49
CA LEU A 110 2.88 -6.21 11.12
C LEU A 110 4.21 -5.44 11.09
N VAL A 111 4.33 -4.34 11.84
CA VAL A 111 5.55 -3.53 11.86
C VAL A 111 6.75 -4.34 12.35
N GLN A 112 6.60 -5.16 13.39
CA GLN A 112 7.68 -6.04 13.85
C GLN A 112 8.14 -7.02 12.76
N ALA A 113 7.21 -7.59 11.99
CA ALA A 113 7.55 -8.45 10.87
C ALA A 113 8.29 -7.69 9.76
N LEU A 114 7.80 -6.50 9.38
CA LEU A 114 8.43 -5.65 8.37
C LEU A 114 9.85 -5.25 8.76
N LEU A 115 10.09 -4.92 10.02
CA LEU A 115 11.43 -4.55 10.52
C LEU A 115 12.44 -5.70 10.41
N GLY A 116 11.98 -6.95 10.39
CA GLY A 116 12.81 -8.14 10.20
C GLY A 116 13.20 -8.41 8.73
N LEU A 117 12.63 -7.68 7.77
CA LEU A 117 12.88 -7.90 6.34
C LEU A 117 14.18 -7.25 5.85
N SER A 118 14.63 -7.75 4.69
CA SER A 118 15.66 -7.15 3.84
C SER A 118 15.18 -7.15 2.38
N GLY A 119 15.76 -6.30 1.53
CA GLY A 119 15.36 -6.17 0.13
C GLY A 119 14.30 -5.08 -0.05
N VAL A 120 13.24 -5.38 -0.81
CA VAL A 120 12.17 -4.44 -1.13
C VAL A 120 10.83 -5.04 -0.74
N ALA A 121 10.06 -4.33 0.06
CA ALA A 121 8.72 -4.72 0.49
C ALA A 121 7.70 -3.62 0.20
N VAL A 122 6.46 -3.99 -0.08
CA VAL A 122 5.34 -3.06 -0.22
C VAL A 122 4.16 -3.50 0.66
N VAL A 123 3.50 -2.53 1.28
CA VAL A 123 2.37 -2.74 2.18
C VAL A 123 1.18 -1.92 1.67
N PHE A 124 0.04 -2.59 1.52
CA PHE A 124 -1.24 -1.96 1.21
C PHE A 124 -2.15 -1.94 2.43
N TRP A 125 -2.63 -0.77 2.86
CA TRP A 125 -3.40 -0.64 4.10
C TRP A 125 -4.47 0.45 4.07
N GLU A 126 -5.22 0.63 5.17
CA GLU A 126 -6.16 1.74 5.34
C GLU A 126 -5.46 3.01 5.80
N HIS A 127 -5.84 4.17 5.23
CA HIS A 127 -5.08 5.41 5.38
C HIS A 127 -5.01 5.95 6.81
N LYS A 128 -6.06 5.82 7.62
CA LYS A 128 -6.01 6.22 9.03
C LYS A 128 -5.08 5.32 9.82
N ALA A 129 -5.22 4.01 9.69
CA ALA A 129 -4.32 3.06 10.37
C ALA A 129 -2.86 3.19 9.90
N ILE A 130 -2.60 3.59 8.64
CA ILE A 130 -1.23 3.94 8.20
C ILE A 130 -0.66 5.04 9.11
N VAL A 131 -1.39 6.13 9.28
CA VAL A 131 -0.91 7.32 10.00
C VAL A 131 -0.94 7.15 11.52
N GLU A 132 -1.98 6.52 12.06
CA GLU A 132 -2.20 6.38 13.50
C GLU A 132 -1.45 5.18 14.08
N ASP A 133 -1.32 4.10 13.30
CA ASP A 133 -0.90 2.80 13.83
C ASP A 133 0.34 2.19 13.17
N ILE A 134 0.71 2.55 11.94
CA ILE A 134 1.90 1.99 11.27
C ILE A 134 3.08 2.95 11.35
N ILE A 135 2.95 4.17 10.82
CA ILE A 135 4.01 5.17 10.76
C ILE A 135 4.64 5.45 12.13
N PRO A 136 3.88 5.67 13.23
CA PRO A 136 4.47 6.00 14.52
C PRO A 136 5.31 4.87 15.13
N LYS A 137 5.21 3.66 14.59
CA LYS A 137 5.96 2.48 15.05
C LYS A 137 7.22 2.23 14.22
N LEU A 138 7.45 2.98 13.14
CA LEU A 138 8.67 2.90 12.33
C LEU A 138 9.78 3.79 12.93
N PRO A 139 11.02 3.28 13.07
CA PRO A 139 12.16 4.07 13.51
C PRO A 139 12.65 4.96 12.35
N VAL A 140 12.29 6.24 12.34
CA VAL A 140 12.65 7.20 11.28
C VAL A 140 13.56 8.27 11.86
N ASP A 141 14.71 8.51 11.23
CA ASP A 141 15.69 9.53 11.65
C ASP A 141 15.88 10.66 10.63
N HIS A 142 15.43 10.45 9.39
CA HIS A 142 15.53 11.42 8.31
C HIS A 142 14.21 11.56 7.55
N GLY A 143 13.78 12.80 7.32
CA GLY A 143 12.46 13.11 6.74
C GLY A 143 11.35 13.12 7.79
N THR A 144 10.20 13.70 7.43
CA THR A 144 9.04 13.80 8.33
C THR A 144 7.85 13.09 7.67
N PRO A 145 7.49 11.88 8.12
CA PRO A 145 6.27 11.21 7.67
C PRO A 145 5.02 12.04 7.93
N PRO A 146 3.97 11.92 7.09
CA PRO A 146 2.75 12.68 7.26
C PRO A 146 2.02 12.27 8.55
N SER A 147 1.44 13.27 9.22
CA SER A 147 0.57 13.07 10.40
C SER A 147 -0.91 13.03 10.02
N HIS A 148 -1.23 13.15 8.73
CA HIS A 148 -2.56 13.08 8.18
C HIS A 148 -2.52 12.52 6.76
N TRP A 149 -3.51 11.70 6.40
CA TRP A 149 -3.72 11.25 5.03
C TRP A 149 -5.10 11.72 4.56
N PRO A 150 -5.20 12.67 3.62
CA PRO A 150 -6.46 13.14 3.08
C PRO A 150 -7.27 12.01 2.43
N GLY A 151 -8.57 11.94 2.76
CA GLY A 151 -9.44 10.84 2.35
C GLY A 151 -9.56 10.64 0.83
N ASP A 152 -9.25 11.65 0.02
CA ASP A 152 -9.34 11.63 -1.44
C ASP A 152 -8.00 11.36 -2.17
N ARG A 153 -6.88 11.30 -1.45
CA ARG A 153 -5.54 11.10 -2.02
C ARG A 153 -5.17 9.63 -2.11
N TYR A 154 -5.42 8.96 -3.25
CA TYR A 154 -5.14 7.54 -3.50
C TYR A 154 -3.80 7.26 -4.20
N ASP A 155 -3.05 8.31 -4.46
CA ASP A 155 -2.01 8.45 -5.48
C ASP A 155 -0.61 8.64 -4.91
N VAL A 156 -0.41 8.33 -3.62
CA VAL A 156 0.84 8.56 -2.90
C VAL A 156 1.47 7.25 -2.48
N VAL A 157 2.80 7.20 -2.58
CA VAL A 157 3.63 6.13 -2.02
C VAL A 157 4.53 6.73 -0.95
N LEU A 158 4.49 6.18 0.26
CA LEU A 158 5.43 6.50 1.32
C LEU A 158 6.61 5.53 1.21
N ARG A 159 7.83 6.04 1.02
CA ARG A 159 9.04 5.23 0.91
C ARG A 159 9.93 5.43 2.14
N PHE A 160 10.37 4.33 2.71
CA PHE A 160 11.27 4.25 3.84
C PHE A 160 12.49 3.41 3.45
N ASP A 161 13.69 3.98 3.50
CA ASP A 161 14.94 3.29 3.17
C ASP A 161 15.80 3.12 4.43
N ARG A 162 16.11 1.88 4.77
CA ARG A 162 17.10 1.50 5.80
C ARG A 162 18.30 0.91 5.08
N LYS A 163 19.49 1.45 5.34
CA LYS A 163 20.73 0.91 4.74
C LYS A 163 21.21 -0.33 5.47
N ASP A 164 22.13 -1.05 4.85
CA ASP A 164 22.77 -2.20 5.46
C ASP A 164 23.54 -1.79 6.72
N GLY A 165 23.31 -2.48 7.83
CA GLY A 165 23.88 -2.16 9.14
C GLY A 165 23.14 -1.06 9.93
N ASP A 166 22.19 -0.35 9.33
CA ASP A 166 21.41 0.70 10.01
C ASP A 166 20.18 0.12 10.73
N SER A 167 19.68 0.88 11.72
CA SER A 167 18.45 0.55 12.46
C SER A 167 17.29 1.52 12.20
N GLN A 168 17.55 2.64 11.54
CA GLN A 168 16.59 3.72 11.27
C GLN A 168 16.32 3.85 9.77
N PHE A 169 15.20 4.46 9.42
CA PHE A 169 14.77 4.73 8.06
C PHE A 169 14.92 6.20 7.68
N HIS A 170 15.34 6.40 6.43
CA HIS A 170 15.16 7.64 5.70
C HIS A 170 13.80 7.63 4.98
N PHE A 171 12.98 8.64 5.22
CA PHE A 171 11.64 8.77 4.65
C PHE A 171 11.59 9.74 3.46
N LYS A 172 10.76 9.43 2.46
CA LYS A 172 10.28 10.36 1.45
C LYS A 172 8.89 10.00 0.92
N GLU A 173 8.13 11.01 0.52
CA GLU A 173 6.91 10.83 -0.28
C GLU A 173 7.26 10.72 -1.78
N LEU A 174 6.50 9.91 -2.50
CA LEU A 174 6.60 9.72 -3.93
C LEU A 174 5.23 9.89 -4.57
N TYR A 175 5.21 10.58 -5.72
CA TYR A 175 3.99 10.92 -6.47
C TYR A 175 4.11 10.43 -7.91
N PRO A 176 3.69 9.19 -8.21
CA PRO A 176 3.85 8.62 -9.54
C PRO A 176 2.82 9.14 -10.55
N CYS A 177 1.74 9.81 -10.09
CA CYS A 177 0.71 10.42 -10.92
C CYS A 177 0.21 9.49 -12.05
N LEU A 178 -0.19 8.27 -11.67
CA LEU A 178 -0.45 7.18 -12.61
C LEU A 178 -1.77 7.32 -13.37
N LEU A 179 -2.77 7.96 -12.76
CA LEU A 179 -4.09 8.11 -13.33
C LEU A 179 -4.51 9.57 -13.45
N SER A 180 -5.49 9.83 -14.33
CA SER A 180 -6.02 11.19 -14.56
C SER A 180 -6.54 11.83 -13.27
N GLY A 181 -6.03 13.00 -12.90
CA GLY A 181 -6.44 13.71 -11.68
C GLY A 181 -5.62 13.37 -10.44
N ASP A 182 -4.61 12.49 -10.55
CA ASP A 182 -3.59 12.34 -9.51
C ASP A 182 -2.76 13.64 -9.37
N SER A 183 -2.13 13.83 -8.21
CA SER A 183 -1.43 15.06 -7.83
C SER A 183 -0.04 14.77 -7.24
N ASP A 184 0.91 15.66 -7.52
CA ASP A 184 2.24 15.69 -6.91
C ASP A 184 2.31 16.57 -5.65
N THR A 185 1.17 17.08 -5.18
CA THR A 185 1.11 17.85 -3.94
C THR A 185 1.38 16.93 -2.76
N PRO A 186 2.29 17.29 -1.83
CA PRO A 186 2.53 16.52 -0.60
C PRO A 186 1.27 16.33 0.25
N LEU A 187 1.24 15.27 1.07
CA LEU A 187 0.07 14.96 1.90
C LEU A 187 -0.19 16.00 3.00
N GLY A 188 0.83 16.72 3.46
CA GLY A 188 0.71 17.79 4.46
C GLY A 188 1.75 17.71 5.57
#